data_AF-A0A7X7KQ23-F1
#
_entry.id   AF-A0A7X7KQ23-F1
#
_cell.length_a   1.000
_cell.length_b   1.000
_cell.length_c   1.000
_cell.angle_alpha   90.00
_cell.angle_beta   90.00
_cell.angle_gamma   90.00
#
_symmetry.space_group_name_H-M   'P 1'
#
loop_
_entity.id
_entity.type
_entity.pdbx_description
1 polymer ?
#
loop_
_entity_poly.entity_id
_entity_poly.type
_entity_poly.pdbx_seq_one_letter_code
_entity_poly.pdbx_strand_id
1 'polypeptide(L)'
;MKYVEEFRNGQLARTLAAKIAAEVRPDRRYHVMEFCGGHTHAIFRYGVQDLLPPGVRLIHGPGCPVCVLPIGRIDNAVELAGKP
;
A
#
# COMPACT_ATOMS: atom_id res chain seq x y z
N MET A 1 -5.94 19.32 9.91
CA MET A 1 -5.39 19.03 8.55
C MET A 1 -6.57 18.78 7.63
N LYS A 2 -6.67 19.53 6.52
CA LYS A 2 -7.83 19.47 5.60
C LYS A 2 -8.07 18.02 5.17
N TYR A 3 -9.32 17.57 5.19
CA TYR A 3 -9.77 16.24 4.74
C TYR A 3 -9.47 15.02 5.63
N VAL A 4 -8.81 15.18 6.79
CA VAL A 4 -8.55 14.04 7.68
C VAL A 4 -9.84 13.46 8.24
N GLU A 5 -10.78 14.31 8.67
CA GLU A 5 -12.05 13.87 9.27
C GLU A 5 -13.01 13.28 8.22
N GLU A 6 -13.04 13.84 7.01
CA GLU A 6 -13.89 13.33 5.92
C GLU A 6 -13.47 11.95 5.44
N PHE A 7 -12.17 11.72 5.23
CA PHE A 7 -11.69 10.46 4.65
C PHE A 7 -11.33 9.40 5.70
N ARG A 8 -11.03 9.77 6.97
CA ARG A 8 -10.85 8.79 8.05
C ARG A 8 -12.17 8.43 8.72
N ASN A 9 -13.08 7.88 7.93
CA ASN A 9 -14.41 7.51 8.37
C ASN A 9 -14.64 6.00 8.22
N GLY A 10 -14.75 5.29 9.35
CA GLY A 10 -14.95 3.83 9.37
C GLY A 10 -16.31 3.40 8.80
N GLN A 11 -17.34 4.24 8.89
CA GLN A 11 -18.64 3.94 8.28
C GLN A 11 -18.57 4.04 6.76
N LEU A 12 -17.91 5.07 6.23
CA LEU A 12 -17.65 5.18 4.80
C LEU A 12 -16.83 3.99 4.29
N ALA A 13 -15.80 3.58 5.03
CA ALA A 13 -14.97 2.42 4.68
C ALA A 13 -15.79 1.12 4.58
N ARG A 14 -16.67 0.85 5.55
CA ARG A 14 -17.58 -0.32 5.50
C ARG A 14 -18.54 -0.28 4.32
N THR A 15 -19.11 0.89 4.03
CA THR A 15 -19.98 1.07 2.86
C THR A 15 -19.23 0.81 1.55
N LEU A 16 -17.99 1.28 1.42
CA LEU A 16 -17.17 1.03 0.24
C LEU A 16 -16.80 -0.46 0.12
N ALA A 17 -16.43 -1.11 1.23
CA ALA A 17 -16.14 -2.54 1.25
C ALA A 17 -17.33 -3.38 0.79
N ALA A 18 -18.55 -3.06 1.25
CA ALA A 18 -19.77 -3.73 0.83
C ALA A 18 -20.04 -3.55 -0.68
N LYS A 19 -19.81 -2.34 -1.21
CA LYS A 19 -19.93 -2.09 -2.66
C LYS A 19 -18.89 -2.87 -3.47
N ILE A 20 -17.64 -2.91 -3.01
CA ILE A 20 -16.58 -3.72 -3.63
C ILE A 20 -17.00 -5.21 -3.64
N ALA A 21 -17.53 -5.72 -2.53
CA ALA A 21 -17.99 -7.10 -2.44
C ALA A 21 -19.13 -7.41 -3.43
N ALA A 22 -20.04 -6.47 -3.68
CA ALA A 22 -21.12 -6.62 -4.65
C ALA A 22 -20.64 -6.65 -6.12
N GLU A 23 -19.56 -5.93 -6.43
CA GLU A 23 -19.00 -5.84 -7.80
C GLU A 23 -18.04 -7.00 -8.15
N VAL A 24 -17.51 -7.68 -7.13
CA VAL A 24 -16.55 -8.77 -7.34
C VAL A 24 -17.25 -9.99 -7.93
N ARG A 25 -16.80 -10.39 -9.13
CA ARG A 25 -17.34 -11.58 -9.78
C ARG A 25 -16.75 -12.85 -9.16
N PRO A 26 -17.59 -13.88 -8.87
CA PRO A 26 -17.15 -15.09 -8.16
C PRO A 26 -16.18 -15.97 -8.97
N ASP A 27 -16.22 -15.87 -10.30
CA ASP A 27 -15.37 -16.60 -11.25
C ASP A 27 -13.99 -15.94 -11.47
N ARG A 28 -13.74 -14.78 -10.86
CA ARG A 28 -12.51 -14.00 -11.06
C ARG A 28 -11.74 -13.81 -9.75
N ARG A 29 -10.42 -13.81 -9.87
CA ARG A 29 -9.49 -13.34 -8.83
C ARG A 29 -8.88 -12.01 -9.25
N TYR A 30 -8.82 -11.06 -8.33
CA TYR A 30 -8.31 -9.72 -8.52
C TYR A 30 -7.05 -9.55 -7.68
N HIS A 31 -5.95 -9.20 -8.34
CA HIS A 31 -4.67 -8.91 -7.69
C HIS A 31 -4.39 -7.43 -7.90
N VAL A 32 -4.42 -6.66 -6.81
CA VAL A 32 -4.23 -5.20 -6.85
C VAL A 32 -2.89 -4.88 -6.19
N MET A 33 -1.93 -4.40 -6.97
CA MET A 33 -0.63 -4.02 -6.45
C MET A 33 -0.61 -2.53 -6.08
N GLU A 34 -0.18 -2.26 -4.85
CA GLU A 34 0.29 -0.94 -4.45
C GLU A 34 1.82 -0.92 -4.40
N PHE A 35 2.43 0.25 -4.55
CA PHE A 35 3.88 0.43 -4.52
C PHE A 35 4.27 1.70 -3.76
N CYS A 36 3.55 2.00 -2.68
CA CYS A 36 3.86 3.14 -1.82
C CYS A 36 3.87 2.67 -0.38
N GLY A 37 5.00 2.80 0.30
CA GLY A 37 5.11 2.40 1.71
C GLY A 37 4.07 3.05 2.63
N GLY A 38 3.60 4.26 2.28
CA GLY A 38 2.49 4.92 3.00
C GLY A 38 1.15 4.19 2.85
N HIS A 39 0.86 3.63 1.67
CA HIS A 39 -0.32 2.79 1.45
C HIS A 39 -0.17 1.46 2.17
N THR A 40 0.98 0.78 2.07
CA THR A 40 1.26 -0.44 2.83
C THR A 40 1.00 -0.20 4.31
N HIS A 41 1.57 0.86 4.87
CA HIS A 41 1.38 1.22 6.29
C HIS A 41 -0.09 1.44 6.63
N ALA A 42 -0.84 2.19 5.81
CA ALA A 42 -2.26 2.43 6.05
C ALA A 42 -3.10 1.14 5.97
N ILE A 43 -2.84 0.27 4.99
CA ILE A 43 -3.55 -1.00 4.81
C ILE A 43 -3.42 -1.87 6.06
N PHE A 44 -2.20 -2.07 6.56
CA PHE A 44 -1.97 -2.87 7.75
C PHE A 44 -2.47 -2.19 9.02
N ARG A 45 -2.22 -0.88 9.16
CA ARG A 45 -2.63 -0.11 10.35
C ARG A 45 -4.14 -0.15 10.57
N TYR A 46 -4.92 -0.08 9.49
CA TYR A 46 -6.38 0.00 9.55
C TYR A 46 -7.09 -1.30 9.17
N GLY A 47 -6.36 -2.40 8.95
CA GLY A 47 -6.94 -3.69 8.57
C GLY A 47 -7.74 -3.64 7.27
N VAL A 48 -7.35 -2.79 6.31
CA VAL A 48 -8.12 -2.59 5.06
C VAL A 48 -8.24 -3.91 4.28
N GLN A 49 -7.21 -4.75 4.33
CA GLN A 49 -7.21 -6.07 3.71
C GLN A 49 -8.32 -6.98 4.25
N ASP A 50 -8.69 -6.84 5.53
CA ASP A 50 -9.69 -7.68 6.20
C ASP A 50 -11.13 -7.26 5.83
N LEU A 51 -11.30 -6.07 5.25
CA LEU A 51 -12.57 -5.59 4.73
C LEU A 51 -12.88 -6.09 3.31
N LEU A 52 -11.88 -6.64 2.61
CA LEU A 52 -12.02 -7.05 1.21
C LEU A 52 -12.56 -8.48 1.10
N PRO A 53 -13.35 -8.80 0.06
CA PRO A 53 -13.82 -10.15 -0.17
C PRO A 53 -12.65 -11.08 -0.57
N PRO A 54 -12.75 -12.41 -0.34
CA PRO A 54 -11.66 -13.36 -0.64
C PRO A 54 -11.18 -13.38 -2.09
N GLY A 55 -12.00 -12.88 -3.03
CA GLY A 55 -11.65 -12.75 -4.45
C GLY A 55 -10.67 -11.62 -4.76
N VAL A 56 -10.39 -10.73 -3.80
CA VAL A 56 -9.51 -9.57 -3.96
C VAL A 56 -8.30 -9.70 -3.04
N ARG A 57 -7.11 -9.72 -3.62
CA ARG A 57 -5.84 -9.77 -2.90
C ARG A 57 -5.04 -8.50 -3.17
N LEU A 58 -4.57 -7.88 -2.10
CA LEU A 58 -3.61 -6.79 -2.17
C LEU A 58 -2.19 -7.36 -2.29
N ILE A 59 -1.41 -6.77 -3.19
CA ILE A 59 0.01 -7.09 -3.38
C ILE A 59 0.81 -5.85 -3.00
N HIS A 60 1.81 -6.05 -2.13
CA HIS A 60 2.71 -4.98 -1.69
C HIS A 60 3.97 -5.00 -2.55
N GLY A 61 4.04 -4.06 -3.48
CA GLY A 61 5.13 -3.90 -4.43
C GLY A 61 6.34 -3.18 -3.83
N PRO A 62 7.36 -2.92 -4.66
CA PRO A 62 8.64 -2.32 -4.25
C PRO A 62 8.51 -0.80 -4.01
N GLY A 63 7.68 -0.39 -3.05
CA GLY A 63 7.32 1.00 -2.78
C GLY A 63 8.21 1.77 -1.81
N CYS A 64 9.34 1.19 -1.42
CA CYS A 64 10.27 1.76 -0.47
C CYS A 64 11.55 2.16 -1.22
N PRO A 65 11.80 3.47 -1.46
CA PRO A 65 12.94 3.91 -2.26
C PRO A 65 14.30 3.49 -1.65
N VAL A 66 14.37 3.42 -0.32
CA VAL A 66 15.56 2.95 0.39
C VAL A 66 15.77 1.44 0.21
N CYS A 67 14.69 0.66 0.25
CA CYS A 67 14.74 -0.79 0.18
C CYS A 67 15.16 -1.30 -1.21
N VAL A 68 14.92 -0.50 -2.26
CA VAL A 68 15.25 -0.84 -3.65
C VAL A 68 16.54 -0.16 -4.13
N LEU A 69 17.23 0.57 -3.25
CA LEU A 69 18.45 1.27 -3.60
C LEU A 69 19.53 0.22 -3.96
N PRO A 70 20.14 0.28 -5.15
CA PRO A 70 21.23 -0.63 -5.50
C PRO A 70 22.41 -0.47 -4.54
N ILE A 71 23.02 -1.58 -4.12
CA ILE A 71 24.15 -1.59 -3.18
C ILE A 71 25.30 -0.67 -3.66
N GLY A 72 25.62 -0.71 -4.96
CA GLY A 72 26.66 0.15 -5.54
C GLY A 72 26.40 1.66 -5.39
N ARG A 73 25.15 2.11 -5.15
CA ARG A 73 24.88 3.52 -4.83
C ARG A 73 25.37 3.88 -3.43
N ILE A 74 25.31 2.95 -2.49
CA ILE A 74 25.83 3.12 -1.14
C ILE A 74 27.36 3.17 -1.20
N ASP A 75 27.99 2.25 -1.93
CA ASP A 75 29.45 2.23 -2.12
C ASP A 75 29.97 3.57 -2.68
N ASN A 76 29.31 4.09 -3.72
CA ASN A 76 29.65 5.40 -4.30
C ASN A 76 29.53 6.55 -3.29
N ALA A 77 28.53 6.51 -2.41
CA ALA A 77 28.35 7.53 -1.39
C ALA A 77 29.44 7.47 -0.32
N VAL A 78 29.86 6.26 0.07
CA VAL A 78 30.98 6.04 1.00
C VAL A 78 32.30 6.53 0.39
N GLU A 79 32.56 6.19 -0.87
CA GLU A 79 33.77 6.66 -1.58
C GLU A 79 33.81 8.19 -1.65
N LEU A 80 32.69 8.84 -1.96
CA LEU A 80 32.60 10.30 -2.03
C LEU A 80 32.85 10.95 -0.66
N ALA A 81 32.27 10.39 0.41
CA ALA A 81 32.45 10.91 1.77
C ALA A 81 33.89 10.78 2.29
N GLY A 82 34.69 9.85 1.74
CA GLY A 82 36.10 9.66 2.08
C GLY A 82 37.08 10.56 1.32
N LYS A 83 36.62 11.40 0.38
CA LYS A 83 37.47 12.34 -0.36
C LYS A 83 37.60 13.66 0.42
N PRO A 84 38.81 14.19 0.63
CA PRO A 84 39.04 15.45 1.34
C PRO A 84 38.53 16.67 0.58
#